data_AF-A0A7K1EKQ0-F1
#
_entry.id   AF-A0A7K1EKQ0-F1
#
_cell.length_a   1.000
_cell.length_b   1.000
_cell.length_c   1.000
_cell.angle_alpha   90.00
_cell.angle_beta   90.00
_cell.angle_gamma   90.00
#
_symmetry.space_group_name_H-M   'P 1'
#
loop_
_entity.id
_entity.type
_entity.pdbx_description
1 polymer ?
#
loop_
_entity_poly.entity_id
_entity_poly.type
_entity_poly.pdbx_seq_one_letter_code
_entity_poly.pdbx_strand_id
1 'polypeptide(L)'
;MTEIPEHLLNRSKARREAASGEASSDASPAVAKAATPATTEASAAPKVAAAPKAAAPDPAYVVAAKTRRKIPFWAMATLSMLPIWALLYLVALTPEEKKVEGPIAKGIEVYGGCAGCHGANGSGGAGQVLYQGNAVKTFPHIEDMLNFVYNGSQKYLSAGLASYGDPNREGGVRTLLGYNGAAMPQQGESAGGALTEYEILGVVCHIRYDIAGADPADEQWAAEYEHWCSPESPIFKALQDGSSSFDTLADDFKDLMPTPIAVGTDPRANKSK
;
A
#
# COMPACT_ATOMS: atom_id res chain seq x y z
N MET A 1 -11.19 16.26 35.52
CA MET A 1 -9.97 15.88 36.28
C MET A 1 -10.12 14.43 36.68
N THR A 2 -9.38 13.52 36.04
CA THR A 2 -9.40 12.09 36.35
C THR A 2 -8.10 11.76 37.05
N GLU A 3 -8.16 11.55 38.36
CA GLU A 3 -7.00 11.19 39.17
C GLU A 3 -6.55 9.76 38.83
N ILE A 4 -5.26 9.61 38.52
CA ILE A 4 -4.65 8.32 38.24
C ILE A 4 -4.46 7.59 39.59
N PRO A 5 -4.96 6.35 39.75
CA PRO A 5 -4.83 5.61 41.00
C PRO A 5 -3.36 5.39 41.40
N GLU A 6 -2.97 5.85 42.59
CA GLU A 6 -1.61 5.80 43.17
C GLU A 6 -0.93 4.41 43.10
N HIS A 7 -1.69 3.32 43.15
CA HIS A 7 -1.13 1.97 43.06
C HIS A 7 -0.48 1.67 41.69
N LEU A 8 -0.91 2.34 40.61
CA LEU A 8 -0.31 2.21 39.28
C LEU A 8 1.04 2.92 39.19
N LEU A 9 1.17 4.07 39.87
CA LEU A 9 2.42 4.82 39.97
C LEU A 9 3.47 4.03 40.74
N ASN A 10 3.10 3.44 41.88
CA ASN A 10 4.02 2.61 42.67
C ASN A 10 4.47 1.36 41.91
N ARG A 11 3.56 0.72 41.15
CA ARG A 11 3.91 -0.44 40.32
C ARG A 11 4.83 -0.06 39.14
N SER A 12 4.73 1.16 38.63
CA SER A 12 5.62 1.67 37.58
C SER A 12 7.03 2.01 38.11
N LYS A 13 7.12 2.57 39.32
CA LYS A 13 8.40 2.83 40.01
C LYS A 13 9.15 1.52 40.30
N ALA A 14 8.47 0.53 40.86
CA ALA A 14 9.08 -0.78 41.14
C ALA A 14 9.60 -1.49 39.88
N ARG A 15 8.93 -1.32 38.73
CA ARG A 15 9.41 -1.87 37.45
C ARG A 15 10.58 -1.09 36.85
N ARG A 16 10.68 0.22 37.13
CA ARG A 16 11.85 1.03 36.69
C ARG A 16 13.08 0.69 37.52
N GLU A 17 12.95 0.54 38.83
CA GLU A 17 14.08 0.16 39.70
C GLU A 17 14.57 -1.27 39.42
N ALA A 18 13.70 -2.19 39.03
CA ALA A 18 14.10 -3.53 38.60
C ALA A 18 14.79 -3.54 37.20
N ALA A 19 14.62 -2.49 36.40
CA ALA A 19 15.16 -2.40 35.04
C ALA A 19 16.46 -1.58 34.95
N SER A 20 16.74 -0.71 35.91
CA SER A 20 18.01 0.02 36.02
C SER A 20 19.03 -0.80 36.82
N GLY A 21 19.57 -1.85 36.20
CA GLY A 21 20.77 -2.52 36.71
C GLY A 21 21.95 -1.54 36.68
N GLU A 22 22.28 -0.96 37.82
CA GLU A 22 23.46 -0.12 38.00
C GLU A 22 24.73 -0.97 37.97
N ALA A 23 25.38 -0.99 36.81
CA ALA A 23 26.76 -1.37 36.63
C ALA A 23 27.65 -0.21 37.12
N SER A 24 28.25 -0.36 38.29
CA SER A 24 29.35 0.51 38.72
C SER A 24 30.64 0.05 38.03
N SER A 25 31.16 0.93 37.17
CA SER A 25 32.47 0.80 36.56
C SER A 25 33.52 1.21 37.57
N ASP A 26 34.60 0.44 37.71
CA ASP A 26 35.85 0.98 38.22
C ASP A 26 37.03 0.53 37.37
N ALA A 27 37.90 1.49 37.11
CA ALA A 27 38.91 1.47 36.07
C ALA A 27 40.21 0.78 36.53
N SER A 28 40.96 0.31 35.53
CA SER A 28 42.24 -0.38 35.62
C SER A 28 43.33 0.40 36.38
N PRO A 29 44.44 -0.27 36.76
CA PRO A 29 45.62 -0.04 35.95
C PRO A 29 46.36 -1.32 35.53
N ALA A 30 46.99 -1.19 34.37
CA ALA A 30 47.91 -2.12 33.75
C ALA A 30 49.15 -2.39 34.63
N VAL A 31 49.63 -3.63 34.60
CA VAL A 31 51.01 -3.98 34.94
C VAL A 31 51.61 -4.79 33.80
N ALA A 32 52.66 -4.21 33.22
CA ALA A 32 53.50 -4.78 32.19
C ALA A 32 54.14 -6.10 32.65
N LYS A 33 54.07 -7.14 31.82
CA LYS A 33 54.92 -8.32 31.97
C LYS A 33 56.08 -8.22 30.97
N ALA A 34 57.27 -8.06 31.54
CA ALA A 34 58.54 -7.93 30.84
C ALA A 34 58.89 -9.20 30.04
N ALA A 35 59.59 -8.96 28.94
CA ALA A 35 60.26 -9.94 28.09
C ALA A 35 61.59 -10.41 28.70
N THR A 36 61.98 -11.66 28.40
CA THR A 36 63.33 -12.20 28.03
C THR A 36 63.47 -13.68 28.44
N PRO A 37 64.39 -14.47 27.85
CA PRO A 37 64.72 -14.62 26.43
C PRO A 37 64.68 -16.10 25.98
N ALA A 38 64.99 -16.31 24.69
CA ALA A 38 65.11 -17.58 24.00
C ALA A 38 66.11 -18.56 24.62
N THR A 39 65.81 -19.86 24.52
CA THR A 39 66.82 -20.91 24.43
C THR A 39 66.62 -21.66 23.13
N THR A 40 67.51 -21.40 22.18
CA THR A 40 67.75 -22.21 20.99
C THR A 40 68.96 -23.09 21.31
N GLU A 41 68.79 -24.41 21.24
CA GLU A 41 69.79 -25.46 20.92
C GLU A 41 69.20 -26.82 21.38
N ALA A 42 69.32 -27.93 20.66
CA ALA A 42 70.29 -28.29 19.66
C ALA A 42 69.66 -29.16 18.55
N SER A 43 70.16 -28.96 17.34
CA SER A 43 69.99 -29.84 16.20
C SER A 43 70.61 -31.21 16.51
N ALA A 44 69.80 -32.26 16.53
CA ALA A 44 70.28 -33.63 16.45
C ALA A 44 70.29 -34.05 14.98
N ALA A 45 71.46 -34.49 14.53
CA ALA A 45 71.76 -34.98 13.19
C ALA A 45 70.79 -36.10 12.73
N PRO A 46 70.57 -36.26 11.41
CA PRO A 46 69.50 -37.08 10.87
C PRO A 46 69.79 -38.57 11.11
N LYS A 47 68.88 -39.25 11.81
CA LYS A 47 68.86 -40.71 11.89
C LYS A 47 68.39 -41.23 10.53
N VAL A 48 69.32 -41.83 9.79
CA VAL A 48 69.09 -42.49 8.50
C VAL A 48 67.86 -43.40 8.61
N ALA A 49 66.86 -43.12 7.76
CA ALA A 49 65.65 -43.90 7.66
C ALA A 49 65.98 -45.31 7.18
N ALA A 50 65.48 -46.33 7.90
CA ALA A 50 65.47 -47.69 7.39
C ALA A 50 64.62 -47.75 6.11
N ALA A 51 65.11 -48.47 5.10
CA ALA A 51 64.39 -48.67 3.83
C ALA A 51 62.97 -49.22 4.08
N PRO A 52 61.95 -48.77 3.34
CA PRO A 52 60.59 -49.26 3.54
C PRO A 52 60.50 -50.74 3.13
N LYS A 53 60.04 -51.62 4.03
CA LYS A 53 59.57 -52.95 3.62
C LYS A 53 58.43 -52.76 2.63
N ALA A 54 58.53 -53.38 1.45
CA ALA A 54 57.43 -53.46 0.50
C ALA A 54 56.20 -54.04 1.21
N ALA A 55 55.10 -53.27 1.22
CA ALA A 55 53.85 -53.72 1.82
C ALA A 55 53.32 -54.93 1.01
N ALA A 56 52.92 -55.99 1.72
CA ALA A 56 52.27 -57.13 1.11
C ALA A 56 50.99 -56.68 0.37
N PRO A 57 50.64 -57.28 -0.77
CA PRO A 57 49.45 -56.91 -1.52
C PRO A 57 48.21 -57.03 -0.62
N ASP A 58 47.34 -56.01 -0.68
CA ASP A 58 46.12 -55.98 0.12
C ASP A 58 45.30 -57.26 -0.13
N PRO A 59 44.86 -57.97 0.93
CA PRO A 59 44.05 -59.16 0.75
C PRO A 59 42.71 -58.79 0.09
N ALA A 60 42.13 -59.69 -0.71
CA ALA A 60 40.99 -59.40 -1.59
C ALA A 60 39.78 -58.73 -0.88
N TYR A 61 39.58 -59.02 0.41
CA TYR A 61 38.53 -58.38 1.21
C TYR A 61 38.78 -56.90 1.52
N VAL A 62 40.04 -56.45 1.48
CA VAL A 62 40.46 -55.05 1.67
C VAL A 62 40.42 -54.29 0.34
N VAL A 63 40.67 -54.95 -0.79
CA VAL A 63 40.57 -54.33 -2.12
C VAL A 63 39.16 -53.80 -2.35
N ALA A 64 38.13 -54.60 -2.02
CA ALA A 64 36.73 -54.18 -2.11
C ALA A 64 36.36 -53.02 -1.15
N ALA A 65 37.10 -52.83 -0.05
CA ALA A 65 36.92 -51.70 0.85
C ALA A 65 37.62 -50.43 0.33
N LYS A 66 38.78 -50.57 -0.31
CA LYS A 66 39.59 -49.45 -0.84
C LYS A 66 39.12 -48.93 -2.20
N THR A 67 38.48 -49.75 -3.02
CA THR A 67 37.96 -49.35 -4.35
C THR A 67 36.55 -48.77 -4.31
N ARG A 68 35.86 -48.85 -3.17
CA ARG A 68 34.52 -48.27 -3.00
C ARG A 68 34.58 -46.75 -3.10
N ARG A 69 33.89 -46.19 -4.11
CA ARG A 69 33.70 -44.75 -4.26
C ARG A 69 32.94 -44.21 -3.06
N LYS A 70 33.56 -43.31 -2.31
CA LYS A 70 32.94 -42.65 -1.16
C LYS A 70 32.22 -41.40 -1.63
N ILE A 71 31.01 -41.19 -1.12
CA ILE A 71 30.32 -39.91 -1.29
C ILE A 71 31.10 -38.88 -0.46
N PRO A 72 31.57 -37.78 -1.06
CA PRO A 72 32.24 -36.73 -0.32
C PRO A 72 31.27 -36.10 0.68
N PHE A 73 31.74 -35.78 1.89
CA PHE A 73 30.86 -35.37 3.00
C PHE A 73 30.00 -34.13 2.65
N TRP A 74 30.49 -33.23 1.78
CA TRP A 74 29.78 -32.05 1.32
C TRP A 74 28.49 -32.36 0.54
N ALA A 75 28.37 -33.55 -0.05
CA ALA A 75 27.28 -33.91 -0.94
C ALA A 75 26.01 -34.22 -0.12
N MET A 76 26.20 -34.76 1.08
CA MET A 76 25.10 -34.92 2.04
C MET A 76 24.62 -33.57 2.56
N ALA A 77 25.54 -32.62 2.79
CA ALA A 77 25.17 -31.26 3.19
C ALA A 77 24.40 -30.51 2.10
N THR A 78 24.83 -30.59 0.84
CA THR A 78 24.11 -29.98 -0.29
C THR A 78 22.75 -30.63 -0.54
N LEU A 79 22.66 -31.97 -0.43
CA LEU A 79 21.41 -32.69 -0.60
C LEU A 79 20.39 -32.33 0.49
N SER A 80 20.84 -32.15 1.74
CA SER A 80 19.99 -31.69 2.84
C SER A 80 19.52 -30.23 2.71
N MET A 81 20.23 -29.39 1.95
CA MET A 81 19.85 -28.00 1.72
C MET A 81 18.73 -27.85 0.68
N LEU A 82 18.61 -28.79 -0.27
CA LEU A 82 17.58 -28.76 -1.31
C LEU A 82 16.12 -28.66 -0.80
N PRO A 83 15.67 -29.43 0.21
CA PRO A 83 14.30 -29.27 0.72
C PRO A 83 14.06 -27.90 1.37
N ILE A 84 15.07 -27.33 2.02
CA ILE A 84 14.99 -25.99 2.63
C ILE A 84 14.92 -24.93 1.52
N TRP A 85 15.80 -25.03 0.51
CA TRP A 85 15.76 -24.14 -0.65
C TRP A 85 14.44 -24.25 -1.40
N ALA A 86 13.91 -25.46 -1.61
CA ALA A 86 12.62 -25.67 -2.27
C ALA A 86 11.46 -25.07 -1.47
N LEU A 87 11.47 -25.19 -0.13
CA LEU A 87 10.49 -24.53 0.72
C LEU A 87 10.59 -23.01 0.59
N LEU A 88 11.79 -22.44 0.68
CA LEU A 88 12.02 -21.00 0.51
C LEU A 88 11.61 -20.52 -0.87
N TYR A 89 11.89 -21.32 -1.91
CA TYR A 89 11.50 -21.03 -3.29
C TYR A 89 9.98 -21.05 -3.46
N LEU A 90 9.28 -22.02 -2.88
CA LEU A 90 7.81 -22.07 -2.90
C LEU A 90 7.18 -20.93 -2.11
N VAL A 91 7.77 -20.53 -0.99
CA VAL A 91 7.36 -19.35 -0.22
C VAL A 91 7.67 -18.05 -0.99
N ALA A 92 8.76 -17.98 -1.74
CA ALA A 92 9.09 -16.81 -2.55
C ALA A 92 8.26 -16.71 -3.84
N LEU A 93 7.80 -17.85 -4.36
CA LEU A 93 6.90 -17.94 -5.51
C LEU A 93 5.42 -17.83 -5.13
N THR A 94 5.07 -17.62 -3.85
CA THR A 94 3.69 -17.25 -3.55
C THR A 94 3.39 -16.01 -4.38
N PRO A 95 2.42 -16.07 -5.31
CA PRO A 95 2.08 -14.91 -6.09
C PRO A 95 1.77 -13.80 -5.09
N GLU A 96 2.38 -12.62 -5.26
CA GLU A 96 1.80 -11.44 -4.66
C GLU A 96 0.34 -11.49 -5.08
N GLU A 97 -0.58 -11.55 -4.10
CA GLU A 97 -1.94 -11.16 -4.37
C GLU A 97 -1.79 -9.82 -5.08
N LYS A 98 -2.19 -9.74 -6.36
CA LYS A 98 -2.48 -8.45 -6.96
C LYS A 98 -3.48 -7.84 -6.01
N LYS A 99 -3.01 -7.01 -5.08
CA LYS A 99 -3.87 -6.11 -4.33
C LYS A 99 -4.71 -5.48 -5.40
N VAL A 100 -6.02 -5.60 -5.26
CA VAL A 100 -6.95 -4.98 -6.18
C VAL A 100 -6.80 -3.47 -5.92
N GLU A 101 -5.73 -2.87 -6.42
CA GLU A 101 -5.47 -1.44 -6.48
C GLU A 101 -6.35 -0.86 -7.59
N GLY A 102 -7.64 -1.18 -7.51
CA GLY A 102 -8.66 -0.64 -8.38
C GLY A 102 -9.12 0.72 -7.87
N PRO A 103 -9.90 1.44 -8.70
CA PRO A 103 -10.42 2.76 -8.36
C PRO A 103 -11.14 2.79 -7.01
N ILE A 104 -11.97 1.78 -6.75
CA ILE A 104 -12.75 1.68 -5.51
C ILE A 104 -11.86 1.51 -4.28
N ALA A 105 -10.82 0.68 -4.34
CA ALA A 105 -9.91 0.50 -3.21
C ALA A 105 -9.19 1.81 -2.85
N LYS A 106 -8.71 2.53 -3.87
CA LYS A 106 -8.14 3.88 -3.68
C LYS A 106 -9.18 4.86 -3.12
N GLY A 107 -10.43 4.74 -3.54
CA GLY A 107 -11.54 5.52 -3.01
C GLY A 107 -11.82 5.29 -1.53
N ILE A 108 -11.75 4.06 -1.05
CA ILE A 108 -11.93 3.72 0.37
C ILE A 108 -10.85 4.40 1.21
N GLU A 109 -9.59 4.39 0.75
CA GLU A 109 -8.48 5.06 1.43
C GLU A 109 -8.69 6.56 1.57
N VAL A 110 -9.17 7.20 0.48
CA VAL A 110 -9.40 8.65 0.42
C VAL A 110 -10.65 9.07 1.19
N TYR A 111 -11.71 8.25 1.19
CA TYR A 111 -13.01 8.60 1.77
C TYR A 111 -12.96 8.93 3.26
N GLY A 112 -11.95 8.45 3.99
CA GLY A 112 -11.73 8.82 5.40
C GLY A 112 -11.74 10.33 5.65
N GLY A 113 -11.22 11.14 4.70
CA GLY A 113 -11.26 12.60 4.76
C GLY A 113 -12.65 13.20 4.50
N CYS A 114 -13.51 12.50 3.75
CA CYS A 114 -14.87 12.93 3.40
C CYS A 114 -15.90 12.56 4.49
N ALA A 115 -15.64 11.46 5.21
CA ALA A 115 -16.56 10.88 6.19
C ALA A 115 -16.90 11.83 7.35
N GLY A 116 -16.03 12.79 7.69
CA GLY A 116 -16.30 13.77 8.75
C GLY A 116 -17.53 14.65 8.48
N CYS A 117 -17.84 14.93 7.21
CA CYS A 117 -19.03 15.69 6.83
C CYS A 117 -20.14 14.80 6.27
N HIS A 118 -19.79 13.79 5.48
CA HIS A 118 -20.75 12.93 4.78
C HIS A 118 -21.15 11.67 5.56
N GLY A 119 -20.55 11.42 6.73
CA GLY A 119 -20.75 10.20 7.51
C GLY A 119 -19.98 9.01 6.94
N ALA A 120 -19.62 8.04 7.80
CA ALA A 120 -18.84 6.86 7.39
C ALA A 120 -19.52 6.04 6.27
N ASN A 121 -20.85 5.97 6.28
CA ASN A 121 -21.64 5.26 5.28
C ASN A 121 -22.36 6.21 4.32
N GLY A 122 -21.91 7.46 4.18
CA GLY A 122 -22.59 8.46 3.33
C GLY A 122 -23.95 8.91 3.85
N SER A 123 -24.25 8.75 5.14
CA SER A 123 -25.51 9.13 5.78
C SER A 123 -25.75 10.65 5.87
N GLY A 124 -24.74 11.46 5.50
CA GLY A 124 -24.74 12.91 5.65
C GLY A 124 -24.42 13.36 7.09
N GLY A 125 -24.62 14.66 7.33
CA GLY A 125 -24.38 15.31 8.61
C GLY A 125 -24.18 16.81 8.40
N ALA A 126 -22.92 17.24 8.35
CA ALA A 126 -22.57 18.58 7.88
C ALA A 126 -22.58 18.66 6.34
N GLY A 127 -22.28 17.55 5.68
CA GLY A 127 -22.34 17.38 4.23
C GLY A 127 -23.61 16.67 3.80
N GLN A 128 -23.92 16.78 2.50
CA GLN A 128 -25.08 16.13 1.89
C GLN A 128 -25.05 14.61 2.07
N VAL A 129 -26.24 14.04 2.12
CA VAL A 129 -26.45 12.59 2.10
C VAL A 129 -25.98 12.02 0.74
N LEU A 130 -25.18 10.95 0.77
CA LEU A 130 -24.62 10.29 -0.42
C LEU A 130 -25.21 8.90 -0.67
N TYR A 131 -25.52 8.16 0.40
CA TYR A 131 -26.05 6.79 0.33
C TYR A 131 -27.48 6.68 -0.24
N GLN A 132 -27.95 5.44 -0.43
CA GLN A 132 -29.32 5.15 -0.91
C GLN A 132 -29.66 5.87 -2.22
N GLY A 133 -28.73 5.82 -3.18
CA GLY A 133 -28.86 6.44 -4.48
C GLY A 133 -28.76 7.97 -4.50
N ASN A 134 -28.53 8.64 -3.36
CA ASN A 134 -28.56 10.11 -3.35
C ASN A 134 -27.45 10.74 -4.20
N ALA A 135 -26.25 10.16 -4.19
CA ALA A 135 -25.15 10.65 -5.03
C ALA A 135 -25.47 10.51 -6.52
N VAL A 136 -25.91 9.33 -6.98
CA VAL A 136 -26.25 9.09 -8.40
C VAL A 136 -27.50 9.84 -8.86
N LYS A 137 -28.49 10.07 -7.98
CA LYS A 137 -29.61 10.98 -8.27
C LYS A 137 -29.14 12.42 -8.46
N THR A 138 -28.10 12.84 -7.72
CA THR A 138 -27.55 14.18 -7.83
C THR A 138 -26.65 14.32 -9.05
N PHE A 139 -25.88 13.28 -9.37
CA PHE A 139 -24.96 13.26 -10.49
C PHE A 139 -25.24 12.02 -11.35
N PRO A 140 -26.17 12.11 -12.31
CA PRO A 140 -26.44 11.01 -13.23
C PRO A 140 -25.19 10.59 -14.00
N HIS A 141 -24.33 11.55 -14.34
CA HIS A 141 -23.06 11.31 -15.01
C HIS A 141 -21.89 11.46 -14.02
N ILE A 142 -21.00 10.48 -13.97
CA ILE A 142 -19.81 10.50 -13.10
C ILE A 142 -18.97 11.77 -13.29
N GLU A 143 -18.87 12.27 -14.52
CA GLU A 143 -18.05 13.43 -14.89
C GLU A 143 -18.49 14.72 -14.18
N ASP A 144 -19.78 14.86 -13.92
CA ASP A 144 -20.31 16.01 -13.18
C ASP A 144 -19.99 15.93 -11.68
N MET A 145 -19.97 14.70 -11.13
CA MET A 145 -19.53 14.49 -9.75
C MET A 145 -18.05 14.78 -9.60
N LEU A 146 -17.23 14.32 -10.55
CA LEU A 146 -15.79 14.57 -10.57
C LEU A 146 -15.48 16.07 -10.59
N ASN A 147 -16.12 16.84 -11.49
CA ASN A 147 -15.89 18.28 -11.58
C ASN A 147 -16.32 19.02 -10.30
N PHE A 148 -17.46 18.63 -9.70
CA PHE A 148 -17.92 19.23 -8.46
C PHE A 148 -17.00 18.90 -7.28
N VAL A 149 -16.59 17.63 -7.14
CA VAL A 149 -15.67 17.22 -6.07
C VAL A 149 -14.30 17.91 -6.22
N TYR A 150 -13.82 18.04 -7.45
CA TYR A 150 -12.58 18.75 -7.74
C TYR A 150 -12.63 20.20 -7.28
N ASN A 151 -13.69 20.93 -7.65
CA ASN A 151 -13.77 22.38 -7.50
C ASN A 151 -14.42 22.87 -6.20
N GLY A 152 -15.31 22.10 -5.60
CA GLY A 152 -16.11 22.53 -4.45
C GLY A 152 -17.13 23.62 -4.74
N SER A 153 -17.97 23.91 -3.76
CA SER A 153 -19.10 24.83 -3.93
C SER A 153 -18.70 26.29 -4.08
N GLN A 154 -17.58 26.71 -3.47
CA GLN A 154 -17.13 28.10 -3.52
C GLN A 154 -16.61 28.51 -4.90
N LYS A 155 -15.87 27.63 -5.59
CA LYS A 155 -15.44 27.90 -6.96
C LYS A 155 -16.63 27.93 -7.93
N TYR A 156 -17.58 27.01 -7.79
CA TYR A 156 -18.83 27.06 -8.56
C TYR A 156 -19.56 28.39 -8.38
N LEU A 157 -19.66 28.87 -7.14
CA LEU A 157 -20.31 30.14 -6.83
C LEU A 157 -19.55 31.32 -7.47
N SER A 158 -18.22 31.30 -7.41
CA SER A 158 -17.36 32.32 -8.00
C SER A 158 -17.41 32.34 -9.53
N ALA A 159 -17.68 31.18 -10.15
CA ALA A 159 -17.92 31.05 -11.58
C ALA A 159 -19.34 31.48 -12.01
N GLY A 160 -20.18 31.96 -11.09
CA GLY A 160 -21.54 32.41 -11.38
C GLY A 160 -22.55 31.29 -11.59
N LEU A 161 -22.22 30.05 -11.21
CA LEU A 161 -23.17 28.94 -11.23
C LEU A 161 -24.10 29.05 -10.02
N ALA A 162 -25.37 28.67 -10.19
CA ALA A 162 -26.36 28.71 -9.11
C ALA A 162 -26.52 27.35 -8.39
N SER A 163 -26.17 26.28 -9.09
CA SER A 163 -26.40 24.90 -8.66
C SER A 163 -25.31 23.97 -9.18
N TYR A 164 -25.34 22.74 -8.68
CA TYR A 164 -24.55 21.61 -9.15
C TYR A 164 -25.43 20.37 -9.26
N GLY A 165 -24.97 19.37 -10.01
CA GLY A 165 -25.76 18.16 -10.20
C GLY A 165 -26.90 18.36 -11.19
N ASP A 166 -27.75 17.34 -11.29
CA ASP A 166 -28.89 17.31 -12.19
C ASP A 166 -29.90 18.45 -11.86
N PRO A 167 -30.17 19.37 -12.81
CA PRO A 167 -31.20 20.39 -12.61
C PRO A 167 -32.61 19.81 -12.48
N ASN A 168 -32.85 18.60 -12.97
CA ASN A 168 -34.12 17.89 -12.93
C ASN A 168 -34.17 16.84 -11.81
N ARG A 169 -33.22 16.89 -10.87
CA ARG A 169 -33.11 15.92 -9.77
C ARG A 169 -34.44 15.79 -9.00
N GLU A 170 -34.88 14.54 -8.80
CA GLU A 170 -36.00 14.24 -7.90
C GLU A 170 -35.72 14.73 -6.47
N GLY A 171 -36.64 15.53 -5.92
CA GLY A 171 -36.44 16.22 -4.64
C GLY A 171 -35.71 17.57 -4.75
N GLY A 172 -35.56 18.07 -5.98
CA GLY A 172 -35.07 19.42 -6.27
C GLY A 172 -33.57 19.48 -6.58
N VAL A 173 -33.21 20.49 -7.38
CA VAL A 173 -31.84 20.83 -7.72
C VAL A 173 -31.01 21.13 -6.47
N ARG A 174 -29.73 20.77 -6.48
CA ARG A 174 -28.82 21.11 -5.38
C ARG A 174 -28.23 22.50 -5.58
N THR A 175 -28.50 23.40 -4.64
CA THR A 175 -27.94 24.76 -4.65
C THR A 175 -26.59 24.79 -3.93
N LEU A 176 -25.75 25.74 -4.36
CA LEU A 176 -24.47 26.00 -3.71
C LEU A 176 -24.74 26.55 -2.30
N LEU A 177 -24.19 25.90 -1.28
CA LEU A 177 -24.46 26.19 0.16
C LEU A 177 -25.89 25.86 0.63
N GLY A 178 -26.67 25.10 -0.15
CA GLY A 178 -28.06 24.76 0.17
C GLY A 178 -28.26 23.81 1.35
N TYR A 179 -27.20 23.18 1.85
CA TYR A 179 -27.28 22.21 2.95
C TYR A 179 -26.73 22.80 4.24
N ASN A 180 -27.60 23.25 5.12
CA ASN A 180 -27.23 23.84 6.42
C ASN A 180 -26.22 25.01 6.30
N GLY A 181 -26.15 25.68 5.14
CA GLY A 181 -25.15 26.71 4.85
C GLY A 181 -23.71 26.19 4.68
N ALA A 182 -23.50 24.88 4.74
CA ALA A 182 -22.18 24.28 4.64
C ALA A 182 -21.67 24.29 3.19
N ALA A 183 -20.41 24.70 3.02
CA ALA A 183 -19.71 24.60 1.75
C ALA A 183 -19.09 23.22 1.58
N MET A 184 -19.20 22.66 0.38
CA MET A 184 -18.39 21.50 -0.01
C MET A 184 -17.00 22.03 -0.40
N PRO A 185 -15.93 21.66 0.33
CA PRO A 185 -14.60 22.16 0.05
C PRO A 185 -14.04 21.59 -1.25
N GLN A 186 -13.25 22.38 -1.98
CA GLN A 186 -12.49 21.90 -3.12
C GLN A 186 -11.53 20.78 -2.71
N GLN A 187 -11.42 19.73 -3.53
CA GLN A 187 -10.51 18.62 -3.28
C GLN A 187 -9.33 18.57 -4.24
N GLY A 188 -9.50 19.08 -5.46
CA GLY A 188 -8.47 19.03 -6.49
C GLY A 188 -7.24 19.84 -6.14
N GLU A 189 -6.06 19.28 -6.36
CA GLU A 189 -4.78 19.93 -6.09
C GLU A 189 -4.66 21.32 -6.73
N SER A 190 -5.04 21.45 -8.01
CA SER A 190 -5.01 22.76 -8.70
C SER A 190 -6.19 23.66 -8.33
N ALA A 191 -7.21 23.11 -7.65
CA ALA A 191 -8.29 23.88 -7.09
C ALA A 191 -7.98 24.46 -5.70
N GLY A 192 -6.90 24.00 -5.06
CA GLY A 192 -6.52 24.36 -3.68
C GLY A 192 -6.87 23.29 -2.64
N GLY A 193 -7.22 22.09 -3.08
CA GLY A 193 -7.26 20.89 -2.26
C GLY A 193 -5.94 20.11 -2.32
N ALA A 194 -5.95 18.84 -1.91
CA ALA A 194 -4.75 17.99 -1.81
C ALA A 194 -4.84 16.70 -2.62
N LEU A 195 -5.96 16.43 -3.29
CA LEU A 195 -6.17 15.19 -4.02
C LEU A 195 -5.80 15.37 -5.49
N THR A 196 -5.10 14.36 -6.00
CA THR A 196 -4.86 14.18 -7.42
C THR A 196 -6.14 13.76 -8.15
N GLU A 197 -6.15 13.87 -9.47
CA GLU A 197 -7.32 13.52 -10.29
C GLU A 197 -7.69 12.03 -10.20
N TYR A 198 -6.70 11.12 -10.17
CA TYR A 198 -6.96 9.69 -10.02
C TYR A 198 -7.48 9.32 -8.62
N GLU A 199 -7.07 10.04 -7.58
CA GLU A 199 -7.63 9.89 -6.22
C GLU A 199 -9.07 10.39 -6.14
N ILE A 200 -9.37 11.50 -6.82
CA ILE A 200 -10.74 12.00 -6.95
C ILE A 200 -11.61 11.00 -7.70
N LEU A 201 -11.11 10.42 -8.79
CA LEU A 201 -11.82 9.35 -9.49
C LEU A 201 -12.06 8.15 -8.56
N GLY A 202 -11.03 7.71 -7.83
CA GLY A 202 -11.16 6.60 -6.89
C GLY A 202 -12.27 6.83 -5.85
N VAL A 203 -12.26 7.97 -5.16
CA VAL A 203 -13.28 8.27 -4.14
C VAL A 203 -14.67 8.42 -4.74
N VAL A 204 -14.79 8.98 -5.95
CA VAL A 204 -16.07 9.04 -6.65
C VAL A 204 -16.58 7.65 -7.02
N CYS A 205 -15.71 6.74 -7.48
CA CYS A 205 -16.08 5.34 -7.72
C CYS A 205 -16.59 4.65 -6.44
N HIS A 206 -15.88 4.79 -5.33
CA HIS A 206 -16.34 4.26 -4.04
C HIS A 206 -17.69 4.86 -3.61
N ILE A 207 -17.86 6.18 -3.75
CA ILE A 207 -19.14 6.83 -3.41
C ILE A 207 -20.28 6.31 -4.29
N ARG A 208 -20.06 6.15 -5.60
CA ARG A 208 -21.12 5.74 -6.54
C ARG A 208 -21.52 4.29 -6.34
N TYR A 209 -20.55 3.38 -6.33
CA TYR A 209 -20.81 1.94 -6.41
C TYR A 209 -20.95 1.27 -5.03
N ASP A 210 -20.21 1.72 -4.01
CA ASP A 210 -20.33 1.12 -2.67
C ASP A 210 -21.31 1.88 -1.76
N ILE A 211 -21.23 3.22 -1.74
CA ILE A 211 -22.02 4.03 -0.80
C ILE A 211 -23.42 4.31 -1.33
N ALA A 212 -23.53 4.83 -2.56
CA ALA A 212 -24.80 5.18 -3.17
C ALA A 212 -25.54 3.94 -3.70
N GLY A 213 -24.82 2.87 -4.02
CA GLY A 213 -25.40 1.59 -4.45
C GLY A 213 -25.79 1.57 -5.93
N ALA A 214 -25.04 2.26 -6.79
CA ALA A 214 -25.08 1.96 -8.22
C ALA A 214 -24.59 0.52 -8.43
N ASP A 215 -25.34 -0.28 -9.20
CA ASP A 215 -24.98 -1.67 -9.46
C ASP A 215 -24.13 -1.75 -10.74
N PRO A 216 -22.86 -2.21 -10.66
CA PRO A 216 -22.01 -2.42 -11.84
C PRO A 216 -22.59 -3.36 -12.89
N ALA A 217 -23.51 -4.25 -12.51
CA ALA A 217 -24.14 -5.20 -13.41
C ALA A 217 -25.40 -4.66 -14.11
N ASP A 218 -25.92 -3.52 -13.68
CA ASP A 218 -27.08 -2.87 -14.31
C ASP A 218 -26.67 -2.25 -15.65
N GLU A 219 -27.46 -2.45 -16.70
CA GLU A 219 -27.23 -1.87 -18.03
C GLU A 219 -27.05 -0.35 -17.99
N GLN A 220 -27.70 0.32 -17.03
CA GLN A 220 -27.57 1.77 -16.82
C GLN A 220 -26.13 2.18 -16.43
N TRP A 221 -25.43 1.35 -15.66
CA TRP A 221 -24.14 1.71 -15.05
C TRP A 221 -22.97 0.88 -15.57
N ALA A 222 -23.21 -0.28 -16.18
CA ALA A 222 -22.16 -1.21 -16.57
C ALA A 222 -21.08 -0.57 -17.44
N ALA A 223 -21.46 0.21 -18.45
CA ALA A 223 -20.48 0.87 -19.31
C ALA A 223 -19.72 2.02 -18.59
N GLU A 224 -20.39 2.74 -17.68
CA GLU A 224 -19.71 3.73 -16.83
C GLU A 224 -18.73 3.03 -15.88
N TYR A 225 -19.16 1.95 -15.23
CA TYR A 225 -18.33 1.17 -14.33
C TYR A 225 -17.09 0.63 -15.05
N GLU A 226 -17.26 -0.02 -16.19
CA GLU A 226 -16.15 -0.62 -16.94
C GLU A 226 -15.11 0.42 -17.36
N HIS A 227 -15.54 1.59 -17.83
CA HIS A 227 -14.63 2.63 -18.31
C HIS A 227 -13.94 3.42 -17.20
N TRP A 228 -14.60 3.59 -16.05
CA TRP A 228 -14.15 4.49 -14.99
C TRP A 228 -13.70 3.78 -13.73
N CYS A 229 -14.45 2.77 -13.27
CA CYS A 229 -14.38 2.26 -11.90
C CYS A 229 -13.98 0.79 -11.77
N SER A 230 -13.92 0.05 -12.87
CA SER A 230 -13.43 -1.33 -12.88
C SER A 230 -11.93 -1.39 -12.57
N PRO A 231 -11.41 -2.52 -12.06
CA PRO A 231 -9.97 -2.71 -11.87
C PRO A 231 -9.16 -2.55 -13.16
N GLU A 232 -9.78 -2.78 -14.31
CA GLU A 232 -9.14 -2.69 -15.63
C GLU A 232 -9.40 -1.36 -16.34
N SER A 233 -10.11 -0.43 -15.68
CA SER A 233 -10.53 0.89 -16.17
C SER A 233 -9.40 1.59 -16.93
N PRO A 234 -9.57 1.86 -18.24
CA PRO A 234 -8.57 2.55 -19.03
C PRO A 234 -8.40 4.00 -18.58
N ILE A 235 -9.50 4.66 -18.15
CA ILE A 235 -9.47 6.03 -17.69
C ILE A 235 -8.71 6.14 -16.37
N PHE A 236 -8.98 5.26 -15.41
CA PHE A 236 -8.30 5.33 -14.12
C PHE A 236 -6.80 5.11 -14.25
N LYS A 237 -6.39 4.12 -15.06
CA LYS A 237 -4.97 3.86 -15.32
C LYS A 237 -4.27 5.06 -15.96
N ALA A 238 -4.92 5.71 -16.92
CA ALA A 238 -4.35 6.89 -17.59
C ALA A 238 -4.24 8.12 -16.66
N LEU A 239 -5.19 8.30 -15.73
CA LEU A 239 -5.06 9.33 -14.70
C LEU A 239 -3.98 8.98 -13.67
N GLN A 240 -3.84 7.69 -13.34
CA GLN A 240 -2.85 7.21 -12.36
C GLN A 240 -1.41 7.33 -12.88
N ASP A 241 -1.17 7.02 -14.14
CA ASP A 241 0.15 7.13 -14.76
C ASP A 241 0.45 8.52 -15.35
N GLY A 242 -0.55 9.41 -15.34
CA GLY A 242 -0.44 10.79 -15.82
C GLY A 242 -0.43 10.92 -17.34
N SER A 243 -0.83 9.90 -18.08
CA SER A 243 -0.98 9.96 -19.55
C SER A 243 -2.25 10.70 -20.01
N SER A 244 -3.19 10.96 -19.11
CA SER A 244 -4.39 11.77 -19.33
C SER A 244 -4.66 12.67 -18.11
N SER A 245 -5.54 13.66 -18.26
CA SER A 245 -6.02 14.51 -17.17
C SER A 245 -7.49 14.87 -17.35
N PHE A 246 -8.14 15.42 -16.32
CA PHE A 246 -9.53 15.89 -16.42
C PHE A 246 -9.75 16.91 -17.55
N ASP A 247 -8.72 17.64 -17.97
CA ASP A 247 -8.78 18.59 -19.07
C ASP A 247 -8.66 17.93 -20.46
N THR A 248 -7.97 16.79 -20.59
CA THR A 248 -7.74 16.11 -21.88
C THR A 248 -8.55 14.83 -22.06
N LEU A 249 -9.08 14.26 -20.98
CA LEU A 249 -9.70 12.93 -20.92
C LEU A 249 -10.80 12.70 -21.95
N ALA A 250 -11.65 13.70 -22.22
CA ALA A 250 -12.71 13.53 -23.21
C ALA A 250 -12.16 13.37 -24.65
N ASP A 251 -11.03 13.99 -24.96
CA ASP A 251 -10.38 13.86 -26.26
C ASP A 251 -9.55 12.57 -26.34
N ASP A 252 -8.84 12.23 -25.25
CA ASP A 252 -8.02 11.02 -25.15
C ASP A 252 -8.85 9.74 -25.28
N PHE A 253 -10.08 9.78 -24.75
CA PHE A 253 -11.01 8.65 -24.73
C PHE A 253 -12.26 8.85 -25.60
N LYS A 254 -12.19 9.73 -26.62
CA LYS A 254 -13.34 10.03 -27.51
C LYS A 254 -13.91 8.79 -28.22
N ASP A 255 -13.06 7.78 -28.45
CA ASP A 255 -13.41 6.54 -29.14
C ASP A 255 -14.03 5.48 -28.21
N LEU A 256 -14.05 5.71 -26.88
CA LEU A 256 -14.80 4.86 -25.95
C LEU A 256 -16.31 5.05 -26.16
N MET A 257 -17.06 3.95 -26.00
CA MET A 257 -18.52 3.96 -26.07
C MET A 257 -19.10 3.51 -24.72
N PRO A 258 -19.87 4.35 -24.02
CA PRO A 258 -20.23 5.72 -24.38
C PRO A 258 -19.05 6.69 -24.27
N THR A 259 -19.03 7.71 -25.13
CA THR A 259 -17.99 8.74 -25.09
C THR A 259 -18.05 9.50 -23.77
N PRO A 260 -16.91 9.66 -23.06
CA PRO A 260 -16.82 10.49 -21.87
C PRO A 260 -17.16 11.94 -22.15
N ILE A 261 -17.87 12.57 -21.21
CA ILE A 261 -18.03 14.02 -21.24
C ILE A 261 -16.75 14.67 -20.70
N ALA A 262 -16.39 15.86 -21.20
CA ALA A 262 -15.32 16.66 -20.60
C ALA A 262 -15.57 16.89 -19.11
N VAL A 263 -14.65 16.44 -18.26
CA VAL A 263 -14.66 16.69 -16.81
C VAL A 263 -14.21 18.14 -16.57
N GLY A 264 -12.99 18.46 -16.98
CA GLY A 264 -12.34 19.75 -16.82
C GLY A 264 -11.94 20.05 -15.37
N THR A 265 -10.95 20.93 -15.21
CA THR A 265 -10.52 21.43 -13.89
C THR A 265 -11.22 22.73 -13.49
N ASP A 266 -11.91 23.41 -14.42
CA ASP A 266 -12.74 24.58 -14.14
C ASP A 266 -14.19 24.21 -13.79
N PRO A 267 -14.86 24.96 -12.89
CA PRO A 267 -16.28 24.75 -12.60
C PRO A 267 -17.13 24.88 -13.86
N ARG A 268 -18.01 23.90 -14.09
CA ARG A 268 -18.94 23.94 -15.22
C ARG A 268 -20.35 23.54 -14.81
N ALA A 269 -21.31 24.02 -15.59
CA ALA A 269 -22.67 23.50 -15.53
C ALA A 269 -22.69 22.00 -15.89
N ASN A 270 -23.64 21.30 -15.29
CA ASN A 270 -23.92 19.92 -15.64
C ASN A 270 -24.32 19.82 -17.10
N LYS A 271 -23.79 18.80 -17.78
CA LYS A 271 -24.13 18.52 -19.17
C LYS A 271 -25.18 17.43 -19.18
N SER A 272 -26.35 17.72 -19.74
CA SER A 272 -27.30 16.67 -20.11
C SER A 272 -26.72 15.89 -21.30
N LYS A 273 -26.54 14.56 -21.18
CA LYS A 273 -26.42 13.71 -22.37
C LYS A 273 -27.75 13.65 -23.11
#